data_AF-A0A316QBG2-F1
#
_entry.id   AF-A0A316QBG2-F1
#
_cell.length_a   1.000
_cell.length_b   1.000
_cell.length_c   1.000
_cell.angle_alpha   90.00
_cell.angle_beta   90.00
_cell.angle_gamma   90.00
#
_symmetry.space_group_name_H-M   'P 1'
#
loop_
_entity.id
_entity.type
_entity.pdbx_description
1 polymer ?
#
loop_
_entity_poly.entity_id
_entity_poly.type
_entity_poly.pdbx_seq_one_letter_code
_entity_poly.pdbx_strand_id
1 'polypeptide(L)'
;MNIKETVLITLEENGIYIPDDLDEELDMDSITFISIAVCIEEKMQISIPDEYLAIDKFKTINSFIENINIILNSLENAEKID
;
A
#
# COMPACT_ATOMS: atom_id res chain seq x y z
N MET A 1 -6.71 7.85 -10.67
CA MET A 1 -6.85 7.02 -9.45
C MET A 1 -6.29 7.80 -8.26
N ASN A 2 -6.97 7.81 -7.12
CA ASN A 2 -6.50 8.52 -5.93
C ASN A 2 -5.89 7.52 -4.94
N ILE A 3 -4.56 7.41 -4.93
CA ILE A 3 -3.82 6.43 -4.13
C ILE A 3 -4.12 6.59 -2.64
N LYS A 4 -4.12 7.84 -2.16
CA LYS A 4 -4.40 8.13 -0.75
C LYS A 4 -5.77 7.62 -0.33
N GLU A 5 -6.80 7.89 -1.13
CA GLU A 5 -8.16 7.43 -0.85
C GLU A 5 -8.27 5.91 -0.89
N THR A 6 -7.62 5.25 -1.86
CA THR A 6 -7.59 3.78 -1.93
C THR A 6 -6.91 3.17 -0.70
N VAL A 7 -5.77 3.71 -0.27
CA VAL A 7 -5.06 3.25 0.93
C VAL A 7 -5.93 3.40 2.18
N LEU A 8 -6.51 4.59 2.40
CA LEU A 8 -7.35 4.85 3.58
C LEU A 8 -8.55 3.90 3.65
N ILE A 9 -9.31 3.76 2.55
CA ILE A 9 -10.45 2.86 2.48
C ILE A 9 -10.03 1.41 2.76
N THR A 10 -8.90 0.97 2.19
CA THR A 10 -8.44 -0.40 2.35
C THR A 10 -8.01 -0.68 3.79
N LEU A 11 -7.34 0.26 4.44
CA LEU A 11 -6.98 0.15 5.85
C LEU A 11 -8.23 0.04 6.74
N GLU A 12 -9.22 0.91 6.54
CA GLU A 12 -10.48 0.87 7.30
C GLU A 12 -11.26 -0.44 7.06
N GLU A 13 -11.36 -0.92 5.82
CA GLU A 13 -12.03 -2.17 5.46
C GLU A 13 -11.37 -3.41 6.11
N ASN A 14 -10.07 -3.34 6.41
CA ASN A 14 -9.31 -4.38 7.09
C ASN A 14 -9.24 -4.17 8.62
N GLY A 15 -9.99 -3.21 9.16
CA GLY A 15 -10.08 -2.97 10.60
C GLY A 15 -8.91 -2.19 11.21
N ILE A 16 -8.08 -1.55 10.38
CA ILE A 16 -7.00 -0.67 10.85
C ILE A 16 -7.58 0.69 11.22
N TYR A 17 -7.23 1.16 12.41
CA TYR A 17 -7.57 2.52 12.84
C TYR A 17 -6.77 3.55 12.05
N ILE A 18 -7.44 4.63 11.61
CA ILE A 18 -6.81 5.74 10.90
C ILE A 18 -6.43 6.82 11.91
N PRO A 19 -5.13 6.99 12.23
CA PRO A 19 -4.67 8.06 13.12
C PRO A 19 -4.84 9.44 12.48
N ASP A 20 -4.94 10.47 13.33
CA ASP A 20 -4.94 11.88 12.88
C ASP A 20 -3.59 12.27 12.25
N ASP A 21 -2.49 11.70 12.75
CA ASP A 21 -1.14 11.84 12.21
C ASP A 21 -0.81 10.68 11.26
N LEU A 22 -0.55 10.99 9.99
CA LEU A 22 -0.29 9.98 8.95
C LEU A 22 1.10 9.33 9.04
N ASP A 23 1.99 9.89 9.87
CA ASP A 23 3.30 9.34 10.18
C ASP A 23 3.30 8.47 11.47
N GLU A 24 2.14 8.30 12.11
CA GLU A 24 2.00 7.38 13.23
C GLU A 24 2.06 5.91 12.75
N GLU A 25 2.73 5.07 13.54
CA GLU A 25 2.82 3.63 13.25
C GLU A 25 1.45 2.96 13.45
N LEU A 26 1.04 2.19 12.44
CA LEU A 26 -0.18 1.41 12.44
C LEU A 26 0.02 0.10 13.22
N ASP A 27 -0.92 -0.22 14.10
CA ASP A 27 -0.97 -1.52 14.75
C ASP A 27 -1.47 -2.58 13.75
N MET A 28 -0.53 -3.32 13.17
CA MET A 28 -0.79 -4.25 12.08
C MET A 28 0.12 -5.47 12.19
N ASP A 29 -0.47 -6.66 12.13
CA ASP A 29 0.28 -7.90 12.02
C ASP A 29 0.59 -8.29 10.56
N SER A 30 1.45 -9.29 10.38
CA SER A 30 1.84 -9.76 9.05
C SER A 30 0.68 -10.30 8.20
N ILE A 31 -0.36 -10.87 8.80
CA ILE A 31 -1.49 -11.45 8.05
C ILE A 31 -2.39 -10.33 7.53
N THR A 32 -2.63 -9.34 8.37
CA THR A 32 -3.40 -8.13 8.06
C THR A 32 -2.68 -7.32 6.99
N PHE A 33 -1.36 -7.16 7.11
CA PHE A 33 -0.52 -6.55 6.07
C PHE A 33 -0.69 -7.22 4.71
N ILE A 34 -0.57 -8.55 4.64
CA ILE A 34 -0.73 -9.28 3.38
C ILE A 34 -2.14 -9.12 2.82
N SER A 35 -3.17 -9.16 3.68
CA SER A 35 -4.56 -8.96 3.26
C SER A 35 -4.77 -7.56 2.64
N ILE A 36 -4.21 -6.52 3.26
CA ILE A 36 -4.24 -5.15 2.76
C ILE A 36 -3.51 -5.04 1.42
N ALA A 37 -2.32 -5.64 1.30
CA ALA A 37 -1.54 -5.62 0.05
C ALA A 37 -2.34 -6.23 -1.12
N VAL A 38 -2.98 -7.39 -0.91
CA VAL A 38 -3.83 -8.05 -1.90
C VAL A 38 -5.04 -7.17 -2.26
N CYS A 39 -5.71 -6.56 -1.28
CA CYS A 39 -6.82 -5.65 -1.55
C CYS A 39 -6.39 -4.42 -2.39
N ILE A 40 -5.18 -3.90 -2.17
CA ILE A 40 -4.63 -2.81 -2.97
C ILE A 40 -4.37 -3.30 -4.40
N GLU A 41 -3.72 -4.46 -4.59
CA GLU A 41 -3.52 -5.06 -5.92
C GLU A 41 -4.84 -5.16 -6.71
N GLU A 42 -5.90 -5.68 -6.08
CA GLU A 42 -7.22 -5.81 -6.69
C GLU A 42 -7.85 -4.45 -7.03
N LYS A 43 -7.85 -3.49 -6.09
CA LYS A 43 -8.47 -2.17 -6.33
C LYS A 43 -7.72 -1.36 -7.39
N MET A 44 -6.39 -1.52 -7.47
CA MET A 44 -5.53 -0.79 -8.38
C MET A 44 -5.25 -1.52 -9.70
N GLN A 45 -5.64 -2.79 -9.80
CA GLN A 45 -5.31 -3.66 -10.93
C GLN A 45 -3.80 -3.73 -11.19
N ILE A 46 -3.01 -3.84 -10.11
CA ILE A 46 -1.55 -3.98 -10.14
C ILE A 46 -1.12 -5.30 -9.49
N SER A 47 0.15 -5.66 -9.68
CA SER A 47 0.79 -6.70 -8.87
C SER A 47 1.99 -6.09 -8.14
N ILE A 48 1.99 -6.20 -6.81
CA ILE A 48 3.07 -5.76 -5.94
C ILE A 48 4.14 -6.85 -5.96
N PRO A 49 5.37 -6.56 -6.42
CA PRO A 49 6.42 -7.57 -6.44
C PRO A 49 6.82 -7.98 -5.01
N ASP A 50 7.13 -9.25 -4.79
CA ASP A 50 7.45 -9.84 -3.48
C ASP A 50 8.55 -9.07 -2.71
N GLU A 51 9.53 -8.49 -3.41
CA GLU A 51 10.60 -7.68 -2.82
C GLU A 51 10.12 -6.38 -2.13
N TYR A 52 8.91 -5.94 -2.47
CA TYR A 52 8.22 -4.84 -1.82
C TYR A 52 7.34 -5.30 -0.66
N LEU A 53 6.98 -6.59 -0.54
CA LEU A 53 6.12 -7.12 0.54
C LEU A 53 6.85 -7.28 1.88
N ALA A 54 7.55 -6.23 2.32
CA ALA A 54 8.17 -6.15 3.63
C ALA A 54 7.35 -5.20 4.52
N ILE A 55 6.70 -5.75 5.54
CA ILE A 55 5.86 -4.98 6.48
C ILE A 55 6.59 -3.76 7.08
N ASP A 56 7.92 -3.86 7.26
CA ASP A 56 8.73 -2.77 7.78
C ASP A 56 8.75 -1.52 6.89
N LYS A 57 8.42 -1.65 5.60
CA LYS A 57 8.29 -0.52 4.67
C LYS A 57 6.90 0.13 4.72
N PHE A 58 5.92 -0.50 5.38
CA PHE A 58 4.50 -0.14 5.36
C PHE A 58 3.97 0.08 6.78
N LYS A 59 4.68 0.85 7.59
CA LYS A 59 4.33 1.08 9.01
C LYS A 59 3.35 2.22 9.22
N THR A 60 3.30 3.20 8.33
CA THR A 60 2.48 4.42 8.45
C THR A 60 1.64 4.64 7.20
N ILE A 61 0.58 5.44 7.28
CA ILE A 61 -0.25 5.76 6.11
C ILE A 61 0.59 6.44 5.02
N ASN A 62 1.48 7.36 5.39
CA ASN A 62 2.40 7.99 4.45
C ASN A 62 3.31 6.97 3.77
N SER A 63 3.86 6.01 4.53
CA SER A 63 4.71 4.96 3.96
C SER A 63 3.94 4.07 2.97
N PHE A 64 2.66 3.74 3.24
CA PHE A 64 1.81 3.04 2.28
C PHE A 64 1.69 3.83 0.97
N ILE A 65 1.32 5.10 1.07
CA ILE A 65 1.12 5.97 -0.10
C ILE A 65 2.41 6.10 -0.91
N GLU A 66 3.54 6.31 -0.24
CA GLU A 66 4.85 6.46 -0.88
C GLU A 66 5.28 5.18 -1.60
N ASN A 67 5.22 4.02 -0.93
CA ASN A 67 5.63 2.76 -1.54
C ASN A 67 4.74 2.38 -2.73
N ILE A 68 3.42 2.56 -2.63
CA ILE A 68 2.51 2.30 -3.75
C ILE A 68 2.79 3.25 -4.93
N ASN A 69 3.09 4.53 -4.67
CA ASN A 69 3.54 5.45 -5.71
C ASN A 69 4.83 4.97 -6.39
N ILE A 70 5.82 4.52 -5.61
CA ILE A 70 7.09 4.01 -6.15
C ILE A 70 6.84 2.80 -7.04
N ILE A 71 6.03 1.85 -6.58
CA ILE A 71 5.69 0.63 -7.33
C ILE A 71 5.01 0.99 -8.65
N LEU A 72 3.99 1.85 -8.63
CA LEU A 72 3.30 2.29 -9.85
C LEU A 72 4.24 2.94 -10.85
N ASN A 73 5.05 3.90 -10.40
CA ASN A 73 6.01 4.57 -11.26
C ASN A 73 7.04 3.56 -11.83
N SER A 74 7.44 2.55 -11.06
CA SER A 74 8.36 1.51 -11.55
C SER A 74 7.74 0.66 -12.66
N LEU A 75 6.44 0.33 -12.54
CA LEU A 75 5.69 -0.44 -13.54
C LEU A 75 5.50 0.36 -14.84
N GLU A 76 5.11 1.65 -14.74
CA GLU A 76 4.93 2.52 -15.91
C GLU A 76 6.25 2.75 -16.69
N ASN A 77 7.39 2.71 -16.00
CA ASN A 77 8.69 2.83 -16.65
C ASN A 77 9.15 1.51 -17.27
N ALA A 78 8.75 0.37 -16.72
CA ALA A 78 9.03 -0.95 -17.30
C ALA A 78 8.28 -1.14 -18.63
N GLU A 79 7.04 -0.65 -18.74
CA GLU A 79 6.22 -0.74 -19.97
C GLU A 79 6.71 0.17 -21.11
N LYS A 80 7.58 1.15 -20.85
CA LYS A 80 8.11 2.08 -21.87
C LYS A 80 9.38 1.59 -22.57
N ILE A 81 9.89 0.41 -22.20
CA ILE A 81 11.16 -0.14 -22.70
C ILE A 81 10.95 -1.13 -23.87
N ASP A 82 9.70 -1.43 -24.26
CA ASP A 82 9.37 -2.23 -25.44
C ASP A 82 9.06 -1.38 -26.70
#